data_AF-A0A432TIW1-F1
#
_entry.id   AF-A0A432TIW1-F1
#
_cell.length_a   1.000
_cell.length_b   1.000
_cell.length_c   1.000
_cell.angle_alpha   90.00
_cell.angle_beta   90.00
_cell.angle_gamma   90.00
#
_symmetry.space_group_name_H-M   'P 1'
#
loop_
_entity.id
_entity.type
_entity.pdbx_description
1 polymer ?
#
loop_
_entity_poly.entity_id
_entity_poly.type
_entity_poly.pdbx_seq_one_letter_code
_entity_poly.pdbx_strand_id
1 'polypeptide(L)'
;MINSLVAYKGKAARIAGQNTHKFELEFADGSTRKVREKDFRFIHPEFTNVNDSCAQADIAILDDFQEETLTLQEITEWLFDEYTAQSAWCTCVLVEDGLYFYWQKDKIYVRPTEQVASIQAKRDAEALEAQTLAHCVDNIANNVFDEQDLDYIKDIEKVALNQSKHAKILTHIGVENTPEAAYKLLLRLKYFE
;
A
#
# COMPACT_ATOMS: atom_id res chain seq x y z
N MET A 1 9.87 7.87 28.53
CA MET A 1 8.97 8.09 27.37
C MET A 1 9.18 9.46 26.73
N ILE A 2 9.49 10.53 27.46
CA ILE A 2 9.91 11.77 26.80
C ILE A 2 11.14 11.48 25.93
N ASN A 3 11.20 12.08 24.74
CA ASN A 3 12.23 11.87 23.72
C ASN A 3 12.28 10.45 23.13
N SER A 4 11.19 9.69 23.24
CA SER A 4 11.04 8.38 22.57
C SER A 4 10.38 8.50 21.20
N LEU A 5 10.69 7.55 20.32
CA LEU A 5 10.10 7.41 19.00
C LEU A 5 8.76 6.66 19.08
N VAL A 6 7.73 7.20 18.44
CA VAL A 6 6.40 6.63 18.37
C VAL A 6 5.82 6.70 16.96
N ALA A 7 4.88 5.81 16.64
CA ALA A 7 4.10 5.84 15.42
C ALA A 7 2.70 6.40 15.71
N TYR A 8 2.27 7.39 14.93
CA TYR A 8 0.92 7.94 14.96
C TYR A 8 0.38 8.06 13.55
N LYS A 9 -0.67 7.28 13.22
CA LYS A 9 -1.32 7.27 11.89
C LYS A 9 -0.32 7.11 10.74
N GLY A 10 0.58 6.12 10.86
CA GLY A 10 1.61 5.84 9.86
C GLY A 10 2.76 6.85 9.81
N LYS A 11 2.86 7.80 10.76
CA LYS A 11 3.95 8.78 10.81
C LYS A 11 4.80 8.63 12.06
N ALA A 12 6.12 8.77 11.89
CA ALA A 12 7.07 8.85 12.97
C ALA A 12 6.91 10.17 13.72
N ALA A 13 6.94 10.10 15.06
CA ALA A 13 6.91 11.28 15.91
C ALA A 13 7.76 11.06 17.17
N ARG A 14 8.20 12.17 17.75
CA ARG A 14 8.85 12.24 19.05
C ARG A 14 7.83 12.58 20.12
N ILE A 15 7.92 11.96 21.30
CA ILE A 15 7.22 12.47 22.48
C ILE A 15 7.96 13.71 23.01
N ALA A 16 7.42 14.90 22.75
CA ALA A 16 7.96 16.18 23.22
C ALA A 16 7.57 16.49 24.67
N GLY A 17 6.42 16.00 25.12
CA GLY A 17 5.94 16.24 26.48
C GLY A 17 4.82 15.30 26.90
N GLN A 18 4.57 15.22 28.20
CA GLN A 18 3.50 14.41 28.79
C GLN A 18 2.80 15.19 29.89
N ASN A 19 1.47 15.25 29.80
CA ASN A 19 0.57 15.70 30.85
C ASN A 19 -0.21 14.50 31.40
N THR A 20 -1.02 14.68 32.45
CA THR A 20 -1.70 13.60 33.18
C THR A 20 -2.46 12.59 32.31
N HIS A 21 -3.03 13.00 31.18
CA HIS A 21 -3.82 12.12 30.30
C HIS A 21 -3.50 12.24 28.80
N LYS A 22 -2.48 13.02 28.44
CA LYS A 22 -2.15 13.30 27.04
C LYS A 22 -0.65 13.41 26.84
N PHE A 23 -0.20 12.92 25.69
CA PHE A 23 1.15 13.07 25.19
C PHE A 23 1.15 14.10 24.07
N GLU A 24 2.17 14.95 24.07
CA GLU A 24 2.45 15.88 23.00
C GLU A 24 3.47 15.24 22.07
N LEU A 25 3.03 14.95 20.85
CA LEU A 25 3.84 14.41 19.78
C LEU A 25 4.35 15.54 18.90
N GLU A 26 5.60 15.44 18.46
CA GLU A 26 6.23 16.35 17.52
C GLU A 26 6.71 15.55 16.31
N PHE A 27 6.32 15.99 15.11
CA PHE A 27 6.66 15.34 13.86
C PHE A 27 7.90 15.98 13.23
N ALA A 28 8.48 15.31 12.22
CA ALA A 28 9.67 15.80 11.52
C ALA A 28 9.47 17.18 10.84
N ASP A 29 8.23 17.54 10.50
CA ASP A 29 7.87 18.86 9.94
C ASP A 29 7.74 19.96 11.01
N GLY A 30 8.03 19.64 12.28
CA GLY A 30 7.91 20.55 13.42
C GLY A 30 6.47 20.76 13.91
N SER A 31 5.48 20.14 13.27
CA SER A 31 4.10 20.19 13.77
C SER A 31 3.96 19.40 15.06
N THR A 32 3.01 19.81 15.91
CA THR A 32 2.73 19.11 17.18
C THR A 32 1.28 18.66 17.29
N ARG A 33 1.06 17.57 18.02
CA ARG A 33 -0.28 17.00 18.26
C ARG A 33 -0.40 16.40 19.64
N LYS A 34 -1.48 16.75 20.35
CA LYS A 34 -1.83 16.16 21.65
C LYS A 34 -2.75 14.95 21.47
N VAL A 35 -2.32 13.79 21.93
CA VAL A 35 -3.02 12.50 21.77
C VAL A 35 -3.06 11.73 23.08
N ARG A 36 -3.92 10.70 23.19
CA ARG A 36 -3.90 9.78 24.34
C ARG A 36 -2.90 8.66 24.08
N GLU A 37 -2.47 7.99 25.14
CA GLU A 37 -1.52 6.86 25.07
C GLU A 37 -1.96 5.78 24.07
N LYS A 38 -3.24 5.41 24.11
CA LYS A 38 -3.82 4.41 23.20
C LYS A 38 -3.87 4.82 21.72
N ASP A 39 -3.65 6.11 21.41
CA ASP A 39 -3.78 6.63 20.05
C ASP A 39 -2.46 6.55 19.26
N PHE A 40 -1.34 6.25 19.92
CA PHE A 40 -0.03 6.05 19.29
C PHE A 40 0.59 4.72 19.70
N ARG A 41 1.60 4.29 18.96
CA ARG A 41 2.38 3.09 19.28
C ARG A 41 3.80 3.46 19.66
N PHE A 42 4.29 2.92 20.76
CA PHE A 42 5.70 3.04 21.13
C PHE A 42 6.57 2.23 20.16
N ILE A 43 7.60 2.85 19.60
CA ILE A 43 8.51 2.19 18.63
C ILE A 43 9.90 2.02 19.23
N HIS A 44 10.50 3.06 19.79
CA HIS A 44 11.87 2.96 20.31
C HIS A 44 12.09 3.94 21.48
N PRO A 45 12.88 3.57 22.53
CA PRO A 45 13.12 4.43 23.69
C PRO A 45 13.81 5.74 23.34
N GLU A 46 14.65 5.74 22.31
CA GLU A 46 15.35 6.91 21.80
C GLU A 46 14.75 7.38 20.48
N PHE A 47 14.60 8.70 20.33
CA PHE A 47 14.24 9.33 19.08
C PHE A 47 15.48 9.74 18.28
N THR A 48 15.49 9.35 17.02
CA THR A 48 16.38 9.91 15.99
C THR A 48 15.51 10.35 14.82
N ASN A 49 16.03 11.20 13.94
CA ASN A 49 15.29 11.56 12.73
C ASN A 49 15.28 10.36 11.77
N VAL A 50 14.18 9.62 11.77
CA VAL A 50 13.99 8.42 10.95
C VAL A 50 13.30 8.75 9.63
N ASN A 51 13.51 7.90 8.64
CA ASN A 51 12.86 8.00 7.34
C ASN A 51 12.45 6.62 6.83
N ASP A 52 11.66 6.59 5.75
CA ASP A 52 11.12 5.36 5.18
C ASP A 52 12.11 4.63 4.25
N SER A 53 13.33 5.15 4.07
CA SER A 53 14.41 4.50 3.33
C SER A 53 15.10 3.48 4.23
N CYS A 54 14.50 2.31 4.31
CA CYS A 54 14.98 1.21 5.12
C CYS A 54 16.12 0.45 4.45
N ALA A 55 17.07 -0.03 5.26
CA ALA A 55 18.01 -1.04 4.80
C ALA A 55 17.26 -2.28 4.31
N GLN A 56 17.91 -3.12 3.53
CA GLN A 56 17.32 -4.38 3.11
C GLN A 56 17.17 -5.28 4.34
N ALA A 57 15.92 -5.55 4.72
CA ALA A 57 15.59 -6.51 5.76
C ALA A 57 15.86 -7.94 5.28
N ASP A 58 16.37 -8.80 6.15
CA ASP A 58 16.47 -10.23 5.86
C ASP A 58 15.11 -10.92 6.05
N ILE A 59 14.30 -10.91 5.01
CA ILE A 59 12.96 -11.52 5.02
C ILE A 59 13.03 -13.05 5.05
N ALA A 60 14.15 -13.67 4.66
CA ALA A 60 14.25 -15.12 4.60
C ALA A 60 14.15 -15.77 5.98
N ILE A 61 14.54 -15.04 7.04
CA ILE A 61 14.44 -15.51 8.42
C ILE A 61 12.98 -15.75 8.86
N LEU A 62 11.99 -15.16 8.18
CA LEU A 62 10.58 -15.28 8.56
C LEU A 62 10.01 -16.69 8.39
N ASP A 63 10.63 -17.52 7.55
CA ASP A 63 10.21 -18.91 7.35
C ASP A 63 10.27 -19.72 8.66
N ASP A 64 11.21 -19.37 9.56
CA ASP A 64 11.38 -19.99 10.87
C ASP A 64 10.38 -19.48 11.93
N PHE A 65 9.69 -18.36 11.66
CA PHE A 65 8.79 -17.69 12.62
C PHE A 65 7.33 -17.68 12.16
N GLN A 66 6.96 -18.50 11.17
CA GLN A 66 5.59 -18.54 10.65
C GLN A 66 4.58 -18.81 11.76
N GLU A 67 3.51 -18.01 11.78
CA GLU A 67 2.45 -18.06 12.79
C GLU A 67 2.88 -17.72 14.23
N GLU A 68 4.13 -17.28 14.42
CA GLU A 68 4.61 -16.81 15.72
C GLU A 68 4.25 -15.33 15.98
N THR A 69 4.35 -14.95 17.26
CA THR A 69 4.08 -13.59 17.71
C THR A 69 5.25 -13.05 18.51
N LEU A 70 5.96 -12.09 17.93
CA LEU A 70 7.18 -11.49 18.46
C LEU A 70 6.93 -10.05 18.89
N THR A 71 7.75 -9.55 19.80
CA THR A 71 7.82 -8.12 20.09
C THR A 71 8.47 -7.37 18.92
N LEU A 72 8.24 -6.04 18.87
CA LEU A 72 8.90 -5.18 17.88
C LEU A 72 10.43 -5.28 17.95
N GLN A 73 10.99 -5.38 19.14
CA GLN A 73 12.42 -5.51 19.33
C GLN A 73 12.94 -6.83 18.74
N GLU A 74 12.37 -7.96 19.16
CA GLU A 74 12.83 -9.29 18.72
C GLU A 74 12.83 -9.40 17.20
N ILE A 75 11.72 -9.06 16.54
CA ILE A 75 11.67 -9.18 15.07
C ILE A 75 12.59 -8.17 14.38
N THR A 76 12.81 -6.98 14.95
CA THR A 76 13.75 -6.01 14.37
C THR A 76 15.19 -6.53 14.41
N GLU A 77 15.59 -7.16 15.52
CA GLU A 77 16.92 -7.76 15.65
C GLU A 77 17.12 -8.90 14.65
N TRP A 78 16.07 -9.71 14.38
CA TRP A 78 16.14 -10.73 13.34
C TRP A 78 16.22 -10.17 11.91
N LEU A 79 15.52 -9.06 11.63
CA LEU A 79 15.47 -8.48 10.28
C LEU A 79 16.68 -7.61 9.94
N PHE A 80 17.31 -6.98 10.93
CA PHE A 80 18.30 -5.91 10.75
C PHE A 80 19.56 -6.05 11.61
N ASP A 81 19.72 -7.15 12.34
CA ASP A 81 20.79 -7.45 13.32
C ASP A 81 20.82 -6.53 14.57
N GLU A 82 20.43 -5.27 14.45
CA GLU A 82 20.48 -4.28 15.52
C GLU A 82 19.12 -3.60 15.76
N TYR A 83 18.76 -3.41 17.02
CA TYR A 83 17.59 -2.63 17.43
C TYR A 83 17.94 -1.15 17.63
N THR A 84 17.96 -0.40 16.54
CA THR A 84 18.12 1.06 16.53
C THR A 84 16.77 1.73 16.30
N ALA A 85 16.67 3.04 16.56
CA ALA A 85 15.46 3.79 16.24
C ALA A 85 15.05 3.70 14.75
N GLN A 86 16.03 3.67 13.85
CA GLN A 86 15.81 3.56 12.41
C GLN A 86 15.34 2.15 12.02
N SER A 87 15.98 1.09 12.50
CA SER A 87 15.56 -0.29 12.18
C SER A 87 14.20 -0.61 12.80
N ALA A 88 13.92 -0.16 14.03
CA ALA A 88 12.62 -0.30 14.66
C ALA A 88 11.51 0.43 13.88
N TRP A 89 11.81 1.63 13.35
CA TRP A 89 10.90 2.34 12.45
C TRP A 89 10.65 1.54 11.16
N CYS A 90 11.71 0.99 10.57
CA CYS A 90 11.60 0.17 9.36
C CYS A 90 10.75 -1.08 9.55
N THR A 91 10.92 -1.78 10.67
CA THR A 91 10.03 -2.87 11.04
C THR A 91 8.59 -2.39 11.17
N CYS A 92 8.35 -1.22 11.78
CA CYS A 92 7.00 -0.64 11.83
C CYS A 92 6.43 -0.39 10.43
N VAL A 93 7.21 0.14 9.50
CA VAL A 93 6.78 0.35 8.09
C VAL A 93 6.42 -0.98 7.43
N LEU A 94 7.22 -2.03 7.62
CA LEU A 94 6.92 -3.38 7.11
C LEU A 94 5.62 -3.96 7.69
N VAL A 95 5.33 -3.69 8.97
CA VAL A 95 4.09 -4.14 9.59
C VAL A 95 2.88 -3.37 9.07
N GLU A 96 3.03 -2.07 8.83
CA GLU A 96 1.97 -1.25 8.22
C GLU A 96 1.73 -1.57 6.74
N ASP A 97 2.76 -2.00 5.99
CA ASP A 97 2.59 -2.55 4.63
C ASP A 97 1.66 -3.77 4.65
N GLY A 98 1.81 -4.63 5.66
CA GLY A 98 0.88 -5.73 5.93
C GLY A 98 1.07 -6.99 5.08
N LEU A 99 2.09 -7.04 4.21
CA LEU A 99 2.43 -8.24 3.43
C LEU A 99 2.88 -9.40 4.30
N TYR A 100 3.89 -9.18 5.15
CA TYR A 100 4.51 -10.22 5.97
C TYR A 100 3.94 -10.29 7.39
N PHE A 101 3.44 -9.17 7.90
CA PHE A 101 3.08 -9.04 9.31
C PHE A 101 1.71 -8.42 9.50
N TYR A 102 1.22 -8.48 10.75
CA TYR A 102 0.21 -7.56 11.24
C TYR A 102 0.34 -7.37 12.76
N TRP A 103 -0.18 -6.24 13.24
CA TRP A 103 -0.22 -5.97 14.68
C TRP A 103 -1.25 -6.86 15.39
N GLN A 104 -0.79 -7.61 16.38
CA GLN A 104 -1.63 -8.30 17.34
C GLN A 104 -1.48 -7.62 18.72
N LYS A 105 -2.37 -6.66 18.98
CA LYS A 105 -2.26 -5.72 20.12
C LYS A 105 -0.95 -4.94 20.09
N ASP A 106 -0.03 -5.23 21.01
CA ASP A 106 1.29 -4.64 21.21
C ASP A 106 2.42 -5.47 20.57
N LYS A 107 2.12 -6.66 20.06
CA LYS A 107 3.07 -7.54 19.38
C LYS A 107 2.82 -7.64 17.87
N ILE A 108 3.75 -8.26 17.17
CA ILE A 108 3.75 -8.46 15.73
C ILE A 108 3.57 -9.96 15.47
N TYR A 109 2.53 -10.29 14.70
CA TYR A 109 2.32 -11.64 14.22
C TYR A 109 2.95 -11.81 12.84
N VAL A 110 3.68 -12.91 12.64
CA VAL A 110 4.32 -13.27 11.37
C VAL A 110 3.38 -14.15 10.56
N ARG A 111 3.02 -13.72 9.35
CA ARG A 111 2.10 -14.46 8.48
C ARG A 111 2.76 -15.73 7.95
N PRO A 112 2.01 -16.84 7.80
CA PRO A 112 2.51 -18.02 7.12
C PRO A 112 2.76 -17.73 5.63
N THR A 113 3.75 -18.42 5.05
CA THR A 113 4.22 -18.18 3.68
C THR A 113 3.11 -18.36 2.64
N GLU A 114 2.18 -19.29 2.86
CA GLU A 114 1.00 -19.46 1.99
C GLU A 114 0.11 -18.22 1.95
N GLN A 115 -0.08 -17.55 3.09
CA GLN A 115 -0.86 -16.32 3.17
C GLN A 115 -0.12 -15.15 2.51
N VAL A 116 1.19 -15.04 2.71
CA VAL A 116 2.03 -14.04 2.04
C VAL A 116 1.94 -14.20 0.52
N ALA A 117 2.08 -15.43 0.02
CA ALA A 117 1.98 -15.73 -1.41
C ALA A 117 0.61 -15.35 -1.99
N SER A 118 -0.48 -15.62 -1.26
CA SER A 118 -1.84 -15.22 -1.69
C SER A 118 -2.01 -13.70 -1.75
N ILE A 119 -1.49 -12.96 -0.77
CA ILE A 119 -1.53 -11.49 -0.75
C ILE A 119 -0.69 -10.93 -1.90
N GLN A 120 0.52 -11.45 -2.12
CA GLN A 120 1.40 -11.00 -3.18
C GLN A 120 0.78 -11.26 -4.56
N ALA A 121 0.26 -12.46 -4.81
CA ALA A 121 -0.41 -12.78 -6.08
C ALA A 121 -1.59 -11.84 -6.37
N LYS A 122 -2.34 -11.44 -5.33
CA LYS A 122 -3.42 -10.46 -5.47
C LYS A 122 -2.86 -9.07 -5.83
N ARG A 123 -1.82 -8.60 -5.13
CA ARG A 123 -1.17 -7.31 -5.42
C ARG A 123 -0.59 -7.27 -6.83
N ASP A 124 0.05 -8.36 -7.27
CA ASP A 124 0.63 -8.48 -8.60
C ASP A 124 -0.44 -8.46 -9.68
N ALA A 125 -1.57 -9.15 -9.46
CA ALA A 125 -2.70 -9.13 -10.38
C ALA A 125 -3.33 -7.73 -10.48
N GLU A 126 -3.51 -7.04 -9.35
CA GLU A 126 -4.03 -5.65 -9.33
C GLU A 126 -3.05 -4.67 -10.01
N ALA A 127 -1.75 -4.83 -9.80
CA ALA A 127 -0.71 -4.01 -10.44
C ALA A 127 -0.65 -4.26 -11.95
N LEU A 128 -0.74 -5.51 -12.38
CA LEU A 128 -0.79 -5.87 -13.80
C LEU A 128 -2.03 -5.29 -14.47
N GLU A 129 -3.21 -5.44 -13.85
CA GLU A 129 -4.46 -4.87 -14.38
C GLU A 129 -4.37 -3.34 -14.46
N ALA A 130 -3.79 -2.68 -13.47
CA ALA A 130 -3.58 -1.22 -13.50
C ALA A 130 -2.63 -0.80 -14.63
N GLN A 131 -1.56 -1.56 -14.86
CA GLN A 131 -0.61 -1.30 -15.93
C GLN A 131 -1.25 -1.50 -17.31
N THR A 132 -1.95 -2.61 -17.54
CA THR A 132 -2.62 -2.90 -18.81
C THR A 132 -3.74 -1.90 -19.08
N LEU A 133 -4.46 -1.47 -18.04
CA LEU A 133 -5.47 -0.42 -18.16
C LEU A 133 -4.83 0.92 -18.52
N ALA A 134 -3.73 1.32 -17.87
CA ALA A 134 -3.03 2.57 -18.17
C ALA A 134 -2.47 2.58 -19.61
N HIS A 135 -1.93 1.45 -20.06
CA HIS A 135 -1.48 1.25 -21.44
C HIS A 135 -2.63 1.45 -22.45
N CYS A 136 -3.77 0.80 -22.21
CA CYS A 136 -4.95 0.93 -23.06
C CYS A 136 -5.50 2.37 -23.10
N VAL A 137 -5.51 3.06 -21.96
CA VAL A 137 -5.91 4.47 -21.88
C VAL A 137 -5.00 5.34 -22.77
N ASP A 138 -3.68 5.15 -22.71
CA ASP A 138 -2.73 5.90 -23.52
C ASP A 138 -2.88 5.61 -25.03
N ASN A 139 -3.04 4.34 -25.39
CA ASN A 139 -3.28 3.94 -26.77
C ASN A 139 -4.58 4.56 -27.34
N ILE A 140 -5.69 4.46 -26.60
CA ILE A 140 -6.98 5.05 -27.01
C ILE A 140 -6.89 6.57 -27.14
N ALA A 141 -6.13 7.24 -26.27
CA ALA A 141 -5.87 8.69 -26.37
C ALA A 141 -5.13 9.04 -27.67
N ASN A 142 -4.24 8.16 -28.14
CA ASN A 142 -3.51 8.28 -29.40
C ASN A 142 -4.26 7.72 -30.62
N ASN A 143 -5.53 7.29 -30.46
CA ASN A 143 -6.35 6.66 -31.50
C ASN A 143 -5.75 5.38 -32.10
N VAL A 144 -5.01 4.62 -31.30
CA VAL A 144 -4.46 3.31 -31.63
C VAL A 144 -4.91 2.29 -30.59
N PHE A 145 -4.73 1.01 -30.90
CA PHE A 145 -4.82 -0.08 -29.92
C PHE A 145 -3.94 -1.24 -30.41
N ASP A 146 -3.53 -2.10 -29.50
CA ASP A 146 -2.77 -3.32 -29.80
C ASP A 146 -3.45 -4.58 -29.24
N GLU A 147 -2.76 -5.72 -29.30
CA GLU A 147 -3.28 -7.01 -28.86
C GLU A 147 -3.62 -7.04 -27.35
N GLN A 148 -2.92 -6.28 -26.52
CA GLN A 148 -3.14 -6.23 -25.08
C GLN A 148 -4.40 -5.44 -24.72
N ASP A 149 -4.81 -4.53 -25.60
CA ASP A 149 -6.01 -3.71 -25.42
C ASP A 149 -7.29 -4.46 -25.78
N LEU A 150 -7.20 -5.56 -26.52
CA LEU A 150 -8.34 -6.23 -27.14
C LEU A 150 -9.44 -6.61 -26.15
N ASP A 151 -9.09 -7.01 -24.93
CA ASP A 151 -10.09 -7.37 -23.93
C ASP A 151 -10.86 -6.13 -23.44
N TYR A 152 -10.20 -4.98 -23.30
CA TYR A 152 -10.87 -3.71 -23.04
C TYR A 152 -11.69 -3.22 -24.24
N ILE A 153 -11.19 -3.38 -25.46
CA ILE A 153 -11.93 -3.03 -26.68
C ILE A 153 -13.21 -3.88 -26.82
N LYS A 154 -13.14 -5.18 -26.55
CA LYS A 154 -14.32 -6.08 -26.52
C LYS A 154 -15.34 -5.65 -25.46
N ASP A 155 -14.89 -5.15 -24.31
CA ASP A 155 -15.80 -4.64 -23.29
C ASP A 155 -16.49 -3.33 -23.74
N ILE A 156 -15.78 -2.46 -24.46
CA ILE A 156 -16.39 -1.29 -25.13
C ILE A 156 -17.40 -1.75 -26.19
N GLU A 157 -17.07 -2.76 -26.99
CA GLU A 157 -17.97 -3.36 -27.99
C GLU A 157 -19.26 -3.88 -27.34
N LYS A 158 -19.18 -4.60 -26.22
CA LYS A 158 -20.38 -5.04 -25.50
C LYS A 158 -21.26 -3.87 -25.07
N VAL A 159 -20.68 -2.73 -24.67
CA VAL A 159 -21.46 -1.52 -24.37
C VAL A 159 -22.07 -0.94 -25.65
N ALA A 160 -21.29 -0.82 -26.72
CA ALA A 160 -21.74 -0.31 -28.01
C ALA A 160 -22.91 -1.13 -28.60
N LEU A 161 -22.88 -2.47 -28.42
CA LEU A 161 -23.93 -3.39 -28.84
C LEU A 161 -25.05 -3.57 -27.80
N ASN A 162 -25.05 -2.76 -26.74
CA ASN A 162 -26.02 -2.80 -25.64
C ASN A 162 -26.14 -4.18 -24.95
N GLN A 163 -25.05 -4.96 -24.97
CA GLN A 163 -24.90 -6.25 -24.28
C GLN A 163 -24.36 -6.08 -22.85
N SER A 164 -23.67 -4.97 -22.59
CA SER A 164 -23.25 -4.53 -21.25
C SER A 164 -23.69 -3.10 -21.01
N LYS A 165 -23.96 -2.76 -19.74
CA LYS A 165 -24.26 -1.38 -19.32
C LYS A 165 -23.02 -0.60 -18.91
N HIS A 166 -21.87 -1.26 -18.81
CA HIS A 166 -20.67 -0.67 -18.24
C HIS A 166 -19.39 -1.33 -18.78
N ALA A 167 -18.38 -0.52 -19.04
CA ALA A 167 -17.01 -0.92 -19.27
C ALA A 167 -16.07 -0.02 -18.45
N LYS A 168 -15.18 -0.64 -17.66
CA LYS A 168 -14.26 0.08 -16.76
C LYS A 168 -13.41 1.09 -17.52
N ILE A 169 -12.92 0.72 -18.71
CA ILE A 169 -12.09 1.57 -19.57
C ILE A 169 -12.79 2.87 -19.98
N LEU A 170 -14.10 2.84 -20.31
CA LEU A 170 -14.87 4.03 -20.72
C LEU A 170 -14.85 5.11 -19.63
N THR A 171 -15.05 4.69 -18.38
CA THR A 171 -14.99 5.59 -17.23
C THR A 171 -13.61 6.21 -17.04
N HIS A 172 -12.53 5.46 -17.29
CA HIS A 172 -11.15 5.94 -17.13
C HIS A 172 -10.75 6.94 -18.23
N ILE A 173 -11.24 6.76 -19.45
CA ILE A 173 -10.99 7.69 -20.57
C ILE A 173 -12.00 8.85 -20.63
N GLY A 174 -12.93 8.94 -19.66
CA GLY A 174 -13.93 10.02 -19.59
C GLY A 174 -15.02 9.95 -20.66
N VAL A 175 -15.30 8.76 -21.23
CA VAL A 175 -16.38 8.53 -22.18
C VAL A 175 -17.59 7.97 -21.44
N GLU A 176 -18.79 8.47 -21.75
CA GLU A 176 -20.02 7.99 -21.13
C GLU A 176 -20.25 6.50 -21.45
N ASN A 177 -20.75 5.74 -20.47
CA ASN A 177 -21.12 4.34 -20.63
C ASN A 177 -22.48 4.22 -21.33
N THR A 178 -22.59 4.75 -22.55
CA THR A 178 -23.77 4.67 -23.41
C THR A 178 -23.42 3.94 -24.71
N PRO A 179 -24.37 3.18 -25.30
CA PRO A 179 -24.12 2.50 -26.57
C PRO A 179 -23.61 3.45 -27.67
N GLU A 180 -24.17 4.65 -27.76
CA GLU A 180 -23.82 5.66 -28.76
C GLU A 180 -22.38 6.17 -28.60
N ALA A 181 -21.98 6.47 -27.36
CA ALA A 181 -20.64 6.98 -27.08
C ALA A 181 -19.57 5.89 -27.30
N ALA A 182 -19.84 4.66 -26.86
CA ALA A 182 -18.98 3.51 -27.10
C ALA A 182 -18.84 3.20 -28.60
N TYR A 183 -19.94 3.18 -29.35
CA TYR A 183 -19.91 2.94 -30.80
C TYR A 183 -19.09 4.00 -31.54
N LYS A 184 -19.29 5.28 -31.21
CA LYS A 184 -18.51 6.39 -31.79
C LYS A 184 -17.01 6.27 -31.51
N LEU A 185 -16.64 5.81 -30.31
CA LEU A 185 -15.26 5.54 -29.96
C LEU A 185 -14.67 4.42 -30.82
N LEU A 186 -15.39 3.32 -31.01
CA LEU A 186 -14.92 2.18 -31.81
C LEU A 186 -14.75 2.52 -33.29
N LEU A 187 -15.62 3.38 -33.86
CA LEU A 187 -15.43 3.93 -35.20
C LEU A 187 -14.15 4.77 -35.29
N ARG A 188 -13.87 5.61 -34.29
CA ARG A 188 -12.66 6.44 -34.24
C ARG A 188 -11.40 5.58 -34.20
N LEU A 189 -11.45 4.46 -33.48
CA LEU A 189 -10.37 3.47 -33.40
C LEU A 189 -10.29 2.56 -34.62
N LYS A 190 -11.19 2.69 -35.60
CA LYS A 190 -11.31 1.81 -36.78
C LYS A 190 -11.49 0.34 -36.42
N TYR A 191 -12.09 0.07 -35.27
CA TYR A 191 -12.47 -1.28 -34.86
C TYR A 191 -13.81 -1.69 -35.49
N PHE A 192 -14.73 -0.73 -35.57
CA PHE A 192 -15.97 -0.86 -36.35
C PHE A 192 -15.85 -0.11 -37.67
N GLU A 193 -16.66 -0.55 -38.65
CA GLU A 193 -16.82 0.06 -39.97
C GLU A 193 -18.09 0.92 -40.04
#